data_AF-A0A674GMF8-F1
#
_entry.id   AF-A0A674GMF8-F1
#
_cell.length_a   1.000
_cell.length_b   1.000
_cell.length_c   1.000
_cell.angle_alpha   90.00
_cell.angle_beta   90.00
_cell.angle_gamma   90.00
#
_symmetry.space_group_name_H-M   'P 1'
#
loop_
_entity.id
_entity.type
_entity.pdbx_description
1 polymer ?
#
loop_
_entity_poly.entity_id
_entity_poly.type
_entity_poly.pdbx_seq_one_letter_code
_entity_poly.pdbx_strand_id
1 'polypeptide(L)'
;FTQLLLLLPFFFLFFVGGLFIRNTDQEYTAFRLAIFLHNTSPNASEAPFNLVPHVDNIETANSFAVTNAFCSQYSRGVFAIFGLYDKRSVHTLTSFCSALHISLITPSFPTEGESQFVLQLRPSLRGALLSLLDHYEWNRFVFLYDTDRGKL
;
A
#
# COMPACT_ATOMS: atom_id res chain seq x y z
N PHE A 1 -21.72 10.34 35.08
CA PHE A 1 -21.25 10.73 33.73
C PHE A 1 -19.85 10.24 33.40
N THR A 2 -18.96 9.97 34.36
CA THR A 2 -17.58 9.50 34.12
C THR A 2 -17.39 7.98 34.04
N GLN A 3 -18.42 7.19 34.36
CA GLN A 3 -18.34 5.71 34.37
C GLN A 3 -18.92 5.03 33.11
N LEU A 4 -19.59 5.80 32.23
CA LEU A 4 -20.15 5.27 30.97
C LEU A 4 -19.10 5.24 29.84
N LEU A 5 -17.95 5.90 30.00
CA LEU A 5 -16.86 5.92 29.02
C LEU A 5 -15.96 4.67 29.09
N LEU A 6 -16.02 3.91 30.18
CA LEU A 6 -15.20 2.71 30.40
C LEU A 6 -15.84 1.42 29.83
N LEU A 7 -17.04 1.50 29.24
CA LEU A 7 -17.78 0.35 28.72
C LEU A 7 -17.80 0.23 27.18
N LEU A 8 -16.97 0.96 26.45
CA LEU A 8 -16.84 0.77 25.01
C LEU A 8 -15.39 0.50 24.59
N PRO A 9 -14.83 -0.69 24.88
CA PRO A 9 -13.64 -1.16 24.16
C PRO A 9 -13.97 -1.51 22.68
N PHE A 10 -15.16 -1.15 22.18
CA PHE A 10 -15.77 -1.74 21.00
C PHE A 10 -16.04 -0.78 19.83
N PHE A 11 -15.69 0.52 19.91
CA PHE A 11 -16.24 1.51 18.96
C PHE A 11 -15.25 2.44 18.26
N PHE A 12 -13.96 2.11 18.18
CA PHE A 12 -13.10 2.74 17.17
C PHE A 12 -13.02 1.84 15.94
N LEU A 13 -13.81 2.19 14.92
CA LEU A 13 -13.73 1.63 13.58
C LEU A 13 -12.74 2.47 12.78
N PHE A 14 -11.72 1.84 12.23
CA PHE A 14 -10.72 2.47 11.37
C PHE A 14 -10.91 2.00 9.93
N PHE A 15 -11.40 2.91 9.08
CA PHE A 15 -11.66 2.62 7.67
C PHE A 15 -10.37 2.67 6.85
N VAL A 16 -10.05 1.57 6.18
CA VAL A 16 -8.86 1.43 5.33
C VAL A 16 -9.28 1.14 3.90
N GLY A 17 -8.78 1.93 2.95
CA GLY A 17 -8.98 1.66 1.53
C GLY A 17 -8.07 0.55 1.03
N GLY A 18 -8.56 -0.27 0.12
CA GLY A 18 -7.82 -1.32 -0.56
C GLY A 18 -7.93 -1.15 -2.08
N LEU A 19 -6.84 -0.76 -2.73
CA LEU A 19 -6.75 -0.63 -4.19
C LEU A 19 -5.94 -1.78 -4.77
N PHE A 20 -6.62 -2.72 -5.43
CA PHE A 20 -6.00 -3.90 -6.03
C PHE A 20 -6.14 -3.86 -7.54
N ILE A 21 -5.07 -4.24 -8.24
CA ILE A 21 -5.01 -4.30 -9.71
C ILE A 21 -5.14 -5.76 -10.18
N ARG A 22 -5.31 -6.01 -11.49
CA ARG A 22 -5.33 -7.39 -12.01
C ARG A 22 -4.06 -8.16 -11.60
N ASN A 23 -4.24 -9.46 -11.37
CA ASN A 23 -3.21 -10.43 -10.98
C ASN A 23 -2.65 -10.24 -9.56
N THR A 24 -3.37 -9.59 -8.65
CA THR A 24 -2.95 -9.43 -7.25
C THR A 24 -3.81 -10.24 -6.28
N ASP A 25 -4.30 -11.41 -6.69
CA ASP A 25 -5.19 -12.26 -5.89
C ASP A 25 -4.52 -12.73 -4.60
N GLN A 26 -3.22 -13.00 -4.66
CA GLN A 26 -2.44 -13.42 -3.50
C GLN A 26 -2.27 -12.27 -2.51
N GLU A 27 -1.95 -11.06 -2.99
CA GLU A 27 -1.83 -9.86 -2.16
C GLU A 27 -3.17 -9.47 -1.54
N TYR A 28 -4.26 -9.61 -2.30
CA TYR A 28 -5.62 -9.40 -1.79
C TYR A 28 -5.98 -10.40 -0.69
N THR A 29 -5.65 -11.67 -0.89
CA THR A 29 -5.87 -12.73 0.11
C THR A 29 -5.06 -12.46 1.37
N ALA A 30 -3.78 -12.09 1.23
CA ALA A 30 -2.90 -11.74 2.34
C ALA A 30 -3.42 -10.52 3.12
N PHE A 31 -3.90 -9.49 2.41
CA PHE A 31 -4.52 -8.32 3.02
C PHE A 31 -5.74 -8.67 3.86
N ARG A 32 -6.66 -9.50 3.33
CA ARG A 32 -7.83 -9.96 4.08
C ARG A 32 -7.46 -10.80 5.30
N LEU A 33 -6.47 -11.67 5.17
CA LEU A 33 -5.97 -12.49 6.26
C LEU A 33 -5.38 -11.61 7.38
N ALA A 34 -4.57 -10.61 7.04
CA ALA A 34 -3.98 -9.71 8.01
C ALA A 34 -5.04 -8.93 8.81
N ILE A 35 -6.07 -8.42 8.14
CA ILE A 35 -7.21 -7.75 8.81
C ILE A 35 -7.98 -8.71 9.71
N PHE A 36 -8.20 -9.93 9.25
CA PHE A 36 -8.87 -10.96 10.05
C PHE A 36 -8.08 -11.26 11.32
N LEU A 37 -6.76 -11.48 11.21
CA LEU A 37 -5.89 -11.74 12.37
C LEU A 37 -5.89 -10.56 13.35
N HIS A 38 -5.83 -9.32 12.87
CA HIS A 38 -5.93 -8.12 13.71
C HIS A 38 -7.26 -8.05 14.46
N ASN A 39 -8.38 -8.14 13.76
CA ASN A 39 -9.72 -8.01 14.36
C ASN A 39 -10.10 -9.18 15.28
N THR A 40 -9.48 -10.35 15.10
CA THR A 40 -9.70 -11.54 15.94
C THR A 40 -8.68 -11.70 17.06
N SER A 41 -7.72 -10.76 17.19
CA SER A 41 -6.71 -10.85 18.26
C SER A 41 -7.39 -10.81 19.63
N PRO A 42 -7.09 -11.77 20.53
CA PRO A 42 -7.62 -11.75 21.89
C PRO A 42 -6.98 -10.65 22.75
N ASN A 43 -5.89 -10.05 22.29
CA ASN A 43 -5.15 -9.02 23.00
C ASN A 43 -5.71 -7.63 22.66
N ALA A 44 -6.55 -7.09 23.55
CA ALA A 44 -7.11 -5.74 23.40
C ALA A 44 -6.04 -4.63 23.33
N SER A 45 -4.83 -4.88 23.85
CA SER A 45 -3.68 -3.96 23.72
C SER A 45 -3.05 -3.96 22.33
N GLU A 46 -3.12 -5.08 21.59
CA GLU A 46 -2.58 -5.21 20.23
C GLU A 46 -3.59 -4.73 19.19
N ALA A 47 -4.88 -5.01 19.41
CA ALA A 47 -5.99 -4.59 18.55
C ALA A 47 -7.02 -3.73 19.31
N PRO A 48 -6.67 -2.49 19.69
CA PRO A 48 -7.59 -1.60 20.41
C PRO A 48 -8.70 -1.02 19.51
N PHE A 49 -8.63 -1.24 18.20
CA PHE A 49 -9.60 -0.77 17.20
C PHE A 49 -9.82 -1.86 16.14
N ASN A 50 -10.99 -1.80 15.49
CA ASN A 50 -11.35 -2.70 14.39
C ASN A 50 -11.00 -2.07 13.05
N LEU A 51 -10.29 -2.81 12.20
CA LEU A 51 -10.01 -2.42 10.82
C LEU A 51 -11.19 -2.79 9.92
N VAL A 52 -11.72 -1.80 9.20
CA VAL A 52 -12.81 -1.97 8.24
C VAL A 52 -12.29 -1.70 6.83
N PRO A 53 -12.05 -2.74 6.02
CA PRO A 53 -11.55 -2.57 4.66
C PRO A 53 -12.65 -2.17 3.68
N HIS A 54 -12.39 -1.16 2.86
CA HIS A 54 -13.14 -0.85 1.65
C HIS A 54 -12.29 -1.16 0.42
N VAL A 55 -12.68 -2.16 -0.36
CA VAL A 55 -11.85 -2.68 -1.45
C VAL A 55 -12.46 -2.30 -2.79
N ASP A 56 -11.66 -1.70 -3.66
CA ASP A 56 -11.98 -1.51 -5.07
C ASP A 56 -10.99 -2.32 -5.92
N ASN A 57 -11.54 -3.24 -6.74
CA ASN A 57 -10.77 -4.06 -7.67
C ASN A 57 -10.74 -3.38 -9.04
N ILE A 58 -9.55 -3.03 -9.51
CA ILE A 58 -9.34 -2.28 -10.73
C ILE A 58 -8.94 -3.24 -11.85
N GLU A 59 -9.83 -3.43 -12.82
CA GLU A 59 -9.57 -4.33 -13.96
C GLU A 59 -8.48 -3.82 -14.90
N THR A 60 -8.35 -2.50 -15.04
CA THR A 60 -7.33 -1.87 -15.88
C THR A 60 -6.57 -0.85 -15.05
N ALA A 61 -5.28 -1.09 -14.81
CA ALA A 61 -4.41 -0.18 -14.03
C ALA A 61 -4.04 1.11 -14.80
N ASN A 62 -4.99 1.70 -15.52
CA ASN A 62 -4.82 2.99 -16.18
C ASN A 62 -5.08 4.12 -15.18
N SER A 63 -4.54 5.31 -15.48
CA SER A 63 -4.63 6.47 -14.59
C SER A 63 -6.07 6.91 -14.33
N PHE A 64 -6.99 6.69 -15.27
CA PHE A 64 -8.41 7.07 -15.11
C PHE A 64 -9.14 6.19 -14.09
N ALA A 65 -9.06 4.86 -14.24
CA ALA A 65 -9.71 3.92 -13.34
C ALA A 65 -9.14 4.03 -11.92
N VAL A 66 -7.83 4.23 -11.81
CA VAL A 66 -7.15 4.45 -10.53
C VAL A 66 -7.59 5.77 -9.88
N THR A 67 -7.74 6.85 -10.65
CA THR A 67 -8.28 8.12 -10.12
C THR A 67 -9.70 7.94 -9.61
N ASN A 68 -10.57 7.26 -10.36
CA ASN A 68 -11.95 7.02 -9.95
C ASN A 68 -12.03 6.18 -8.67
N ALA A 69 -11.24 5.11 -8.59
CA ALA A 69 -11.18 4.27 -7.39
C ALA A 69 -10.64 5.06 -6.18
N PHE A 70 -9.61 5.87 -6.36
CA PHE A 70 -9.09 6.74 -5.30
C PHE A 70 -10.15 7.74 -4.81
N CYS A 71 -10.87 8.42 -5.72
CA CYS A 71 -11.94 9.34 -5.35
C CYS A 71 -13.11 8.63 -4.64
N SER A 72 -13.46 7.42 -5.06
CA SER A 72 -14.44 6.56 -4.37
C SER A 72 -14.01 6.29 -2.93
N GLN A 73 -12.77 5.84 -2.71
CA GLN A 73 -12.22 5.58 -1.38
C GLN A 73 -12.19 6.85 -0.52
N TYR A 74 -11.74 7.96 -1.08
CA TYR A 74 -11.70 9.26 -0.40
C TYR A 74 -13.10 9.70 0.05
N SER A 75 -14.12 9.58 -0.82
CA SER A 75 -15.51 9.93 -0.49
C SER A 75 -16.12 9.06 0.62
N ARG A 76 -15.60 7.84 0.82
CA ARG A 76 -16.01 6.93 1.90
C ARG A 76 -15.34 7.23 3.24
N GLY A 77 -14.41 8.19 3.28
CA GLY A 77 -13.75 8.61 4.52
C GLY A 77 -12.70 7.64 5.04
N VAL A 78 -11.94 7.00 4.15
CA VAL A 78 -10.80 6.16 4.56
C VAL A 78 -9.66 7.01 5.13
N PHE A 79 -8.98 6.49 6.16
CA PHE A 79 -7.85 7.18 6.80
C PHE A 79 -6.52 6.92 6.09
N ALA A 80 -6.38 5.73 5.50
CA ALA A 80 -5.22 5.31 4.75
C ALA A 80 -5.66 4.37 3.64
N ILE A 81 -4.86 4.30 2.58
CA ILE A 81 -5.12 3.42 1.44
C ILE A 81 -3.95 2.44 1.32
N PHE A 82 -4.25 1.15 1.44
CA PHE A 82 -3.36 0.09 1.00
C PHE A 82 -3.57 -0.10 -0.50
N GLY A 83 -2.54 0.14 -1.31
CA GLY A 83 -2.70 0.17 -2.76
C GLY A 83 -1.52 -0.37 -3.54
N LEU A 84 -1.81 -1.08 -4.61
CA LEU A 84 -0.84 -1.44 -5.63
C LEU A 84 -0.95 -0.51 -6.83
N TYR A 85 0.21 -0.14 -7.37
CA TYR A 85 0.32 0.63 -8.61
C TYR A 85 1.33 0.01 -9.57
N ASP A 86 1.14 0.33 -10.85
CA ASP A 86 2.07 0.09 -11.95
C ASP A 86 2.73 1.41 -12.38
N LYS A 87 3.60 1.38 -13.41
CA LYS A 87 4.25 2.59 -13.93
C LYS A 87 3.30 3.66 -14.45
N ARG A 88 2.11 3.28 -14.90
CA ARG A 88 1.14 4.21 -15.50
C ARG A 88 0.32 4.92 -14.43
N SER A 89 0.11 4.25 -13.30
CA SER A 89 -0.73 4.72 -12.20
C SER A 89 0.04 5.33 -11.04
N VAL A 90 1.34 5.04 -10.92
CA VAL A 90 2.17 5.47 -9.78
C VAL A 90 2.16 6.99 -9.56
N HIS A 91 2.43 7.78 -10.60
CA HIS A 91 2.48 9.24 -10.47
C HIS A 91 1.13 9.85 -10.11
N THR A 92 0.05 9.26 -10.62
CA THR A 92 -1.32 9.70 -10.33
C THR A 92 -1.65 9.44 -8.86
N LEU A 93 -1.44 8.22 -8.36
CA LEU A 93 -1.72 7.87 -6.97
C LEU A 93 -0.90 8.67 -5.97
N THR A 94 0.42 8.72 -6.15
CA THR A 94 1.31 9.42 -5.21
C THR A 94 1.01 10.92 -5.19
N SER A 95 0.70 11.53 -6.33
CA SER A 95 0.29 12.93 -6.41
C SER A 95 -1.02 13.20 -5.66
N PHE A 96 -2.04 12.34 -5.81
CA PHE A 96 -3.30 12.49 -5.10
C PHE A 96 -3.16 12.31 -3.59
N CYS A 97 -2.37 11.31 -3.17
CA CYS A 97 -2.12 11.03 -1.77
C CYS A 97 -1.39 12.19 -1.08
N SER A 98 -0.40 12.78 -1.76
CA SER A 98 0.30 13.97 -1.29
C SER A 98 -0.63 15.19 -1.22
N ALA A 99 -1.45 15.44 -2.26
CA ALA A 99 -2.33 16.61 -2.32
C ALA A 99 -3.47 16.59 -1.30
N LEU A 100 -4.02 15.41 -0.98
CA LEU A 100 -5.13 15.25 -0.05
C LEU A 100 -4.71 14.77 1.34
N HIS A 101 -3.40 14.66 1.58
CA HIS A 101 -2.83 14.15 2.84
C HIS A 101 -3.40 12.78 3.27
N ILE A 102 -3.60 11.89 2.31
CA ILE A 102 -4.01 10.50 2.55
C ILE A 102 -2.80 9.61 2.42
N SER A 103 -2.48 8.86 3.49
CA SER A 103 -1.34 7.95 3.49
C SER A 103 -1.57 6.75 2.58
N LEU A 104 -0.73 6.60 1.56
CA LEU A 104 -0.64 5.42 0.71
C LEU A 104 0.36 4.44 1.28
N ILE A 105 -0.07 3.21 1.55
CA ILE A 105 0.78 2.10 1.97
C ILE A 105 0.87 1.14 0.80
N THR A 106 2.07 0.87 0.30
CA THR A 106 2.23 0.13 -0.95
C THR A 106 3.36 -0.90 -0.91
N PRO A 107 3.11 -2.14 -1.36
CA PRO A 107 4.14 -3.14 -1.62
C PRO A 107 4.72 -3.05 -3.04
N SER A 108 4.33 -2.06 -3.86
CA SER A 108 4.84 -1.87 -5.22
C SER A 108 6.30 -1.45 -5.26
N PHE A 109 6.87 -1.30 -6.46
CA PHE A 109 8.25 -0.84 -6.61
C PHE A 109 8.44 0.56 -5.98
N PRO A 110 9.59 0.79 -5.32
CA PRO A 110 9.89 2.08 -4.74
C PRO A 110 10.03 3.13 -5.86
N THR A 111 9.42 4.29 -5.67
CA THR A 111 9.59 5.44 -6.56
C THR A 111 10.80 6.25 -6.14
N GLU A 112 11.62 6.68 -7.10
CA GLU A 112 12.67 7.65 -6.85
C GLU A 112 12.06 9.03 -6.62
N GLY A 113 12.36 9.64 -5.47
CA GLY A 113 11.89 10.97 -5.08
C GLY A 113 11.28 11.03 -3.68
N GLU A 114 11.33 12.20 -3.06
CA GLU A 114 10.61 12.45 -1.81
C GLU A 114 9.10 12.46 -2.08
N SER A 115 8.42 11.40 -1.69
CA SER A 115 6.96 11.32 -1.75
C SER A 115 6.40 11.38 -0.34
N GLN A 116 5.88 12.55 0.02
CA GLN A 116 5.12 12.72 1.26
C GLN A 116 3.84 11.87 1.18
N PHE A 117 3.40 11.34 2.32
CA PHE A 117 2.22 10.47 2.42
C PHE A 117 2.30 9.15 1.63
N VAL A 118 3.51 8.66 1.31
CA VAL A 118 3.71 7.35 0.68
C VAL A 118 4.65 6.50 1.54
N LEU A 119 4.11 5.42 2.11
CA LEU A 119 4.86 4.40 2.83
C LEU A 119 5.14 3.21 1.92
N GLN A 120 6.41 3.08 1.52
CA GLN A 120 6.87 1.98 0.66
C GLN A 120 7.31 0.79 1.53
N LEU A 121 6.63 -0.35 1.37
CA LEU A 121 6.96 -1.58 2.09
C LEU A 121 8.10 -2.37 1.44
N ARG A 122 8.34 -2.15 0.14
CA ARG A 122 9.36 -2.87 -0.64
C ARG A 122 10.71 -2.16 -0.54
N PRO A 123 11.76 -2.80 0.01
CA PRO A 123 13.10 -2.20 0.05
C PRO A 123 13.74 -2.11 -1.35
N SER A 124 14.68 -1.17 -1.51
CA SER A 124 15.46 -1.05 -2.74
C SER A 124 16.46 -2.20 -2.89
N LEU A 125 16.46 -2.84 -4.06
CA LEU A 125 17.40 -3.92 -4.39
C LEU A 125 18.72 -3.42 -4.98
N ARG A 126 18.80 -2.12 -5.33
CA ARG A 126 19.97 -1.54 -6.01
C ARG A 126 21.25 -1.74 -5.21
N GLY A 127 21.22 -1.49 -3.91
CA GLY A 127 22.38 -1.65 -3.03
C GLY A 127 22.89 -3.09 -2.99
N ALA A 128 21.99 -4.06 -2.77
CA ALA A 128 22.33 -5.47 -2.73
C ALA A 128 22.90 -5.98 -4.07
N LEU A 129 22.33 -5.52 -5.19
CA LEU A 129 22.80 -5.90 -6.51
C LEU A 129 24.20 -5.36 -6.81
N LEU A 130 24.48 -4.09 -6.48
CA LEU A 130 25.82 -3.51 -6.64
C LEU A 130 26.85 -4.22 -5.76
N SER A 131 26.52 -4.50 -4.50
CA SER A 131 27.42 -5.24 -3.61
C SER A 131 27.77 -6.64 -4.12
N LEU A 132 26.83 -7.32 -4.79
CA LEU A 132 27.12 -8.61 -5.42
C LEU A 132 28.02 -8.47 -6.65
N LEU A 133 27.80 -7.46 -7.49
CA LEU A 133 28.65 -7.21 -8.65
C LEU A 133 30.10 -6.91 -8.24
N ASP A 134 30.26 -6.09 -7.19
CA ASP A 134 31.57 -5.77 -6.61
C ASP A 134 32.22 -7.00 -5.98
N HIS A 135 31.44 -7.81 -5.24
CA HIS A 135 31.93 -9.04 -4.60
C HIS A 135 32.46 -10.07 -5.60
N TYR A 136 31.83 -10.18 -6.78
CA TYR A 136 32.25 -11.10 -7.83
C TYR A 136 33.21 -10.48 -8.85
N GLU A 137 33.62 -9.22 -8.66
CA GLU A 137 34.52 -8.48 -9.56
C GLU A 137 34.04 -8.49 -11.04
N TRP A 138 32.73 -8.39 -11.26
CA TRP A 138 32.14 -8.43 -12.60
C TRP A 138 32.40 -7.15 -13.39
N ASN A 139 33.49 -7.13 -14.14
CA ASN A 139 33.88 -6.00 -14.99
C ASN A 139 33.19 -5.97 -16.36
N ARG A 140 32.62 -7.09 -16.81
CA ARG A 140 31.88 -7.23 -18.08
C ARG A 140 30.76 -8.24 -17.92
N PHE A 141 29.52 -7.79 -18.11
CA PHE A 141 28.34 -8.64 -18.02
C PHE A 141 27.23 -8.11 -18.95
N VAL A 142 26.23 -8.95 -19.23
CA VAL A 142 25.03 -8.57 -19.97
C VAL A 142 23.91 -8.35 -18.96
N PHE A 143 23.28 -7.18 -18.99
CA PHE A 143 22.15 -6.85 -18.14
C PHE A 143 20.84 -6.93 -18.94
N LEU A 144 20.09 -8.01 -18.75
CA LEU A 144 18.75 -8.17 -19.31
C LEU A 144 17.74 -7.61 -18.32
N TYR A 145 16.98 -6.60 -18.75
CA TYR A 145 16.01 -5.93 -17.90
C TYR A 145 14.73 -5.60 -18.65
N ASP A 146 13.68 -5.44 -17.87
CA ASP A 146 12.40 -4.91 -18.33
C ASP A 146 12.06 -3.64 -17.55
N THR A 147 11.24 -2.81 -18.18
CA THR A 147 10.79 -1.53 -17.68
C THR A 147 9.43 -1.61 -17.02
N ASP A 148 9.01 -2.71 -16.40
CA ASP A 148 7.76 -2.71 -15.62
C ASP A 148 7.94 -2.19 -14.18
N ARG A 149 9.17 -2.23 -13.64
CA ARG A 149 9.45 -1.97 -12.20
C ARG A 149 10.18 -0.66 -11.85
N GLY A 150 10.38 0.20 -12.82
CA GLY A 150 11.15 1.43 -12.69
C GLY A 150 12.30 1.46 -13.69
N LYS A 151 13.17 2.45 -13.60
CA LYS A 151 14.56 2.32 -14.03
C LYS A 151 15.36 2.07 -12.75
N LEU A 152 16.39 1.22 -12.84
CA LEU A 152 17.26 0.85 -11.72
C LEU A 152 18.26 1.98 -11.41
#